data_AF-A0A7X8LGE6-F1
#
_entry.id   AF-A0A7X8LGE6-F1
#
_cell.length_a   1.000
_cell.length_b   1.000
_cell.length_c   1.000
_cell.angle_alpha   90.00
_cell.angle_beta   90.00
_cell.angle_gamma   90.00
#
_symmetry.space_group_name_H-M   'P 1'
#
loop_
_entity.id
_entity.type
_entity.pdbx_description
1 polymer ?
#
loop_
_entity_poly.entity_id
_entity_poly.type
_entity_poly.pdbx_seq_one_letter_code
_entity_poly.pdbx_strand_id
1 'polypeptide(L)'
;MESLFRVSVLAGASVVMEALQCVLKRHMAERGWPQPLFVTEAGGELELVVVSGLAEEGFLIENGVGSGVRIASGSAKGLYYGVGHWLRCSCMADGSFGACTWRGVSEPRLSMRGIYFATHFHNFYQEAPIDVVERYIEDLALWGVNGLVVWFDMSHFESFADPAAVAMVSRLKALIRTARRVGMSAGLGMLANEGYRATPHHLRATKTGRAHYGIEVCVATSEGEELVLANIREVFEEFREVGVDHIWLWPYDQGGCGCEGCAPWGVNGMLRIGEKVARLYKSIYCKGRVIFSTWLFDYKGDQGEWRGLAEAFAEQPDWVDFILADSHGAFPRYPLEHGVPGELPLLNFPEISMFGMLPWGGFGANPAPKRFAGLWGEVVQLAEGGFPYSEGVFEDINKVLYARFYWTGTNDWREAIDQYARLAWGVPAGDRLYRIIEILEANHGPLWMHEKMFAAWGYKDGKPPQGAIAVEGYAGWYRYAPGPGADARLADEALRLCEVLEGEMPAWGRESWRWRIVKLRALLDAEMLHNGGAPTAACAVALRELEEIYYAAGADMTVTPPGFNDISRVDAVTG
;
A
#
# COMPACT_ATOMS: atom_id res chain seq x y z
N MET A 1 29.01 24.84 -18.73
CA MET A 1 29.45 23.52 -18.24
C MET A 1 28.48 23.14 -17.15
N GLU A 2 27.61 22.17 -17.39
CA GLU A 2 26.86 21.56 -16.28
C GLU A 2 27.89 20.98 -15.30
N SER A 3 27.80 21.34 -14.02
CA SER A 3 28.64 20.75 -12.99
C SER A 3 28.24 19.28 -12.86
N LEU A 4 29.14 18.37 -13.24
CA LEU A 4 28.96 16.94 -13.01
C LEU A 4 29.26 16.63 -11.54
N PHE A 5 28.46 15.74 -10.94
CA PHE A 5 28.65 15.25 -9.57
C PHE A 5 29.17 13.82 -9.63
N ARG A 6 30.41 13.55 -9.24
CA ARG A 6 30.99 12.20 -9.41
C ARG A 6 30.47 11.28 -8.31
N VAL A 7 29.93 10.15 -8.75
CA VAL A 7 29.46 9.07 -7.86
C VAL A 7 30.36 7.86 -8.07
N SER A 8 31.18 7.54 -7.09
CA SER A 8 32.05 6.36 -7.09
C SER A 8 31.25 5.11 -6.70
N VAL A 9 31.03 4.21 -7.64
CA VAL A 9 30.32 2.95 -7.42
C VAL A 9 31.36 1.84 -7.20
N LEU A 10 31.67 1.58 -5.93
CA LEU A 10 32.64 0.56 -5.49
C LEU A 10 31.96 -0.73 -5.02
N ALA A 11 30.62 -0.74 -5.03
CA ALA A 11 29.81 -1.94 -4.97
C ALA A 11 29.86 -2.64 -6.34
N GLY A 12 30.32 -3.89 -6.41
CA GLY A 12 30.40 -4.62 -7.67
C GLY A 12 29.08 -4.61 -8.47
N ALA A 13 29.17 -4.83 -9.79
CA ALA A 13 28.01 -4.78 -10.68
C ALA A 13 26.91 -5.76 -10.23
N SER A 14 25.68 -5.26 -10.15
CA SER A 14 24.48 -6.05 -9.88
C SER A 14 23.25 -5.31 -10.40
N VAL A 15 22.16 -6.04 -10.66
CA VAL A 15 20.89 -5.47 -11.13
C VAL A 15 20.36 -4.38 -10.17
N VAL A 16 20.52 -4.57 -8.86
CA VAL A 16 20.10 -3.59 -7.84
C VAL A 16 20.94 -2.31 -7.93
N MET A 17 22.26 -2.42 -8.17
CA MET A 17 23.12 -1.25 -8.33
C MET A 17 22.85 -0.51 -9.65
N GLU A 18 22.50 -1.21 -10.72
CA GLU A 18 22.08 -0.59 -11.99
C GLU A 18 20.77 0.18 -11.81
N ALA A 19 19.80 -0.42 -11.11
CA ALA A 19 18.54 0.24 -10.76
C ALA A 19 18.77 1.48 -9.91
N LEU A 20 19.60 1.38 -8.88
CA LEU A 20 19.96 2.50 -8.00
C LEU A 20 20.59 3.66 -8.76
N GLN A 21 21.49 3.40 -9.70
CA GLN A 21 22.09 4.44 -10.53
C GLN A 21 21.04 5.15 -11.42
N CYS A 22 20.13 4.40 -12.02
CA CYS A 22 19.03 4.95 -12.81
C CYS A 22 18.11 5.85 -11.96
N VAL A 23 17.73 5.35 -10.78
CA VAL A 23 16.83 6.04 -9.85
C VAL A 23 17.49 7.29 -9.27
N LEU A 24 18.74 7.20 -8.81
CA LEU A 24 19.50 8.36 -8.34
C LEU A 24 19.62 9.44 -9.42
N LYS A 25 19.99 9.06 -10.65
CA LYS A 25 20.09 9.99 -11.78
C LYS A 25 18.76 10.71 -12.04
N ARG A 26 17.65 9.98 -12.02
CA ARG A 26 16.31 10.54 -12.20
C ARG A 26 15.97 11.53 -11.09
N HIS A 27 16.13 11.14 -9.82
CA HIS A 27 15.81 12.03 -8.70
C HIS A 27 16.65 13.31 -8.70
N MET A 28 17.94 13.22 -9.06
CA MET A 28 18.79 14.40 -9.20
C MET A 28 18.32 15.30 -10.35
N ALA A 29 17.98 14.73 -11.51
CA ALA A 29 17.50 15.47 -12.66
C ALA A 29 16.16 16.20 -12.40
N GLU A 30 15.18 15.51 -11.83
CA GLU A 30 13.85 16.08 -11.51
C GLU A 30 13.95 17.26 -10.54
N ARG A 31 15.01 17.32 -9.72
CA ARG A 31 15.21 18.37 -8.72
C ARG A 31 16.11 19.50 -9.21
N GLY A 32 16.58 19.43 -10.46
CA GLY A 32 17.56 20.37 -11.02
C GLY A 32 18.93 20.29 -10.33
N TRP A 33 19.26 19.14 -9.72
CA TRP A 33 20.55 18.92 -9.08
C TRP A 33 21.63 18.56 -10.13
N PRO A 34 22.91 18.74 -9.78
CA PRO A 34 24.04 18.30 -10.60
C PRO A 34 23.86 16.87 -11.12
N GLN A 35 24.06 16.65 -12.42
CA GLN A 35 23.90 15.31 -13.00
C GLN A 35 24.99 14.36 -12.49
N PRO A 36 24.63 13.15 -12.03
CA PRO A 36 25.63 12.22 -11.54
C PRO A 36 26.46 11.64 -12.69
N LEU A 37 27.77 11.65 -12.53
CA LEU A 37 28.72 10.90 -13.34
C LEU A 37 29.17 9.68 -12.54
N PHE A 38 28.67 8.51 -12.92
CA PHE A 38 29.05 7.25 -12.28
C PHE A 38 30.45 6.81 -12.73
N VAL A 39 31.33 6.57 -11.76
CA VAL A 39 32.71 6.12 -11.98
C VAL A 39 33.01 4.92 -11.09
N THR A 40 34.01 4.13 -11.46
CA THR A 40 34.48 2.99 -10.67
C THR A 40 35.74 3.29 -9.87
N GLU A 41 36.34 4.47 -10.05
CA GLU A 41 37.43 4.94 -9.19
C GLU A 41 36.90 5.58 -7.91
N ALA A 42 37.65 5.44 -6.82
CA ALA A 42 37.38 6.13 -5.55
C ALA A 42 37.61 7.65 -5.66
N GLY A 43 37.11 8.41 -4.68
CA GLY A 43 37.31 9.85 -4.56
C GLY A 43 36.25 10.73 -5.23
N GLY A 44 35.08 10.17 -5.57
CA GLY A 44 33.91 10.95 -5.97
C GLY A 44 33.27 11.70 -4.80
N GLU A 45 32.43 12.68 -5.11
CA GLU A 45 31.66 13.43 -4.11
C GLU A 45 30.69 12.54 -3.31
N LEU A 46 30.25 11.44 -3.91
CA LEU A 46 29.48 10.38 -3.25
C LEU A 46 30.11 9.01 -3.56
N GLU A 47 30.49 8.27 -2.53
CA GLU A 47 31.00 6.90 -2.66
C GLU A 47 29.97 5.89 -2.17
N LEU A 48 29.67 4.88 -2.99
CA LEU A 48 28.77 3.78 -2.66
C LEU A 48 29.59 2.49 -2.55
N VAL A 49 29.63 1.89 -1.35
CA VAL A 49 30.55 0.77 -1.06
C VAL A 49 29.85 -0.38 -0.35
N VAL A 50 30.01 -1.61 -0.86
CA VAL A 50 29.62 -2.81 -0.11
C VAL A 50 30.78 -3.25 0.77
N VAL A 51 30.53 -3.42 2.07
CA VAL A 51 31.52 -3.77 3.09
C VAL A 51 31.06 -5.00 3.86
N SER A 52 31.91 -6.02 3.94
CA SER A 52 31.65 -7.19 4.77
C SER A 52 31.62 -6.81 6.26
N GLY A 53 30.59 -7.27 6.99
CA GLY A 53 30.43 -7.02 8.44
C GLY A 53 29.39 -5.97 8.83
N LEU A 54 28.81 -5.25 7.87
CA LEU A 54 27.61 -4.44 8.09
C LEU A 54 26.35 -5.29 7.85
N ALA A 55 25.23 -4.90 8.47
CA ALA A 55 23.93 -5.53 8.24
C ALA A 55 23.52 -5.45 6.76
N GLU A 56 22.86 -6.49 6.25
CA GLU A 56 22.48 -6.61 4.84
C GLU A 56 21.56 -5.48 4.39
N GLU A 57 20.59 -5.12 5.23
CA GLU A 57 19.62 -4.04 4.97
C GLU A 57 19.94 -2.75 5.75
N GLY A 58 21.05 -2.73 6.49
CA GLY A 58 21.55 -1.55 7.17
C GLY A 58 22.50 -0.71 6.32
N PHE A 59 22.77 0.52 6.74
CA PHE A 59 23.75 1.37 6.10
C PHE A 59 24.50 2.27 7.10
N LEU A 60 25.69 2.69 6.70
CA LEU A 60 26.52 3.69 7.36
C LEU A 60 26.73 4.86 6.39
N ILE A 61 26.45 6.07 6.84
CA ILE A 61 26.83 7.30 6.12
C ILE A 61 27.92 8.00 6.92
N GLU A 62 29.07 8.23 6.30
CA GLU A 62 30.24 8.87 6.92
C GLU A 62 30.87 9.91 5.98
N ASN A 63 31.87 10.63 6.48
CA ASN A 63 32.65 11.54 5.63
C ASN A 63 33.54 10.73 4.68
N GLY A 64 33.49 11.06 3.39
CA GLY A 64 34.36 10.50 2.37
C GLY A 64 35.67 11.28 2.25
N VAL A 65 36.37 11.09 1.13
CA VAL A 65 37.59 11.85 0.81
C VAL A 65 37.25 13.33 0.61
N GLY A 66 38.02 14.22 1.25
CA GLY A 66 37.80 15.67 1.17
C GLY A 66 36.47 16.08 1.79
N SER A 67 35.60 16.71 1.00
CA SER A 67 34.24 17.10 1.40
C SER A 67 33.16 16.10 0.94
N GLY A 68 33.57 14.93 0.42
CA GLY A 68 32.65 13.91 -0.09
C GLY A 68 31.90 13.16 1.01
N VAL A 69 30.94 12.33 0.59
CA VAL A 69 30.13 11.46 1.45
C VAL A 69 30.38 10.02 1.08
N ARG A 70 30.53 9.14 2.06
CA ARG A 70 30.61 7.69 1.84
C ARG A 70 29.37 7.02 2.42
N ILE A 71 28.67 6.24 1.60
CA ILE A 71 27.57 5.35 1.99
C ILE A 71 28.07 3.91 1.88
N ALA A 72 28.11 3.22 3.01
CA ALA A 72 28.53 1.82 3.11
C ALA A 72 27.38 0.93 3.59
N SER A 73 27.32 -0.32 3.10
CA SER A 73 26.32 -1.31 3.53
C SER A 73 26.84 -2.74 3.37
N GLY A 74 26.22 -3.71 4.04
CA GLY A 74 26.48 -5.14 3.84
C GLY A 74 26.02 -5.66 2.49
N SER A 75 25.15 -4.93 1.77
CA SER A 75 24.64 -5.34 0.47
C SER A 75 24.29 -4.17 -0.46
N ALA A 76 24.04 -4.47 -1.73
CA ALA A 76 23.49 -3.50 -2.68
C ALA A 76 22.10 -2.98 -2.26
N LYS A 77 21.31 -3.82 -1.58
CA LYS A 77 19.98 -3.44 -1.08
C LYS A 77 20.07 -2.38 0.02
N GLY A 78 20.96 -2.58 0.99
CA GLY A 78 21.16 -1.58 2.04
C GLY A 78 21.81 -0.29 1.52
N LEU A 79 22.62 -0.35 0.44
CA LEU A 79 23.05 0.87 -0.27
C LEU A 79 21.88 1.64 -0.88
N TYR A 80 20.89 0.94 -1.45
CA TYR A 80 19.68 1.56 -1.96
C TYR A 80 18.95 2.35 -0.86
N TYR A 81 18.84 1.76 0.34
CA TYR A 81 18.24 2.42 1.51
C TYR A 81 19.08 3.60 2.02
N GLY A 82 20.40 3.46 2.04
CA GLY A 82 21.33 4.54 2.42
C GLY A 82 21.26 5.73 1.47
N VAL A 83 21.20 5.48 0.15
CA VAL A 83 20.97 6.54 -0.84
C VAL A 83 19.59 7.17 -0.66
N GLY A 84 18.55 6.38 -0.39
CA GLY A 84 17.23 6.90 -0.06
C GLY A 84 17.27 7.85 1.13
N HIS A 85 17.91 7.47 2.24
CA HIS A 85 18.09 8.35 3.39
C HIS A 85 18.88 9.61 3.04
N TRP A 86 19.98 9.47 2.30
CA TRP A 86 20.79 10.60 1.83
C TRP A 86 19.99 11.58 0.96
N LEU A 87 19.14 11.09 0.05
CA LEU A 87 18.25 11.92 -0.77
C LEU A 87 17.25 12.70 0.11
N ARG A 88 16.61 12.03 1.08
CA ARG A 88 15.63 12.66 1.99
C ARG A 88 16.22 13.72 2.93
N CYS A 89 17.51 13.60 3.21
CA CYS A 89 18.25 14.56 4.03
C CYS A 89 19.02 15.60 3.22
N SER A 90 19.05 15.49 1.89
CA SER A 90 19.63 16.51 0.99
C SER A 90 18.58 17.58 0.66
N CYS A 91 19.02 18.78 0.29
CA CYS A 91 18.13 19.89 -0.04
C CYS A 91 18.73 20.82 -1.09
N MET A 92 17.89 21.73 -1.59
CA MET A 92 18.39 22.95 -2.23
C MET A 92 18.63 24.00 -1.14
N ALA A 93 19.82 24.60 -1.12
CA ALA A 93 20.16 25.72 -0.25
C ALA A 93 20.74 26.85 -1.13
N ASP A 94 20.12 28.04 -1.07
CA ASP A 94 20.57 29.24 -1.78
C ASP A 94 20.77 29.05 -3.30
N GLY A 95 19.90 28.27 -3.94
CA GLY A 95 19.99 27.96 -5.37
C GLY A 95 21.07 26.94 -5.74
N SER A 96 21.69 26.29 -4.74
CA SER A 96 22.72 25.27 -4.91
C SER A 96 22.32 23.94 -4.26
N PHE A 97 22.92 22.85 -4.72
CA PHE A 97 22.71 21.52 -4.14
C PHE A 97 23.43 21.40 -2.78
N GLY A 98 22.66 21.18 -1.73
CA GLY A 98 23.13 20.88 -0.38
C GLY A 98 23.04 19.38 -0.09
N ALA A 99 24.19 18.71 -0.05
CA ALA A 99 24.25 17.29 0.29
C ALA A 99 23.87 17.04 1.76
N CYS A 100 23.25 15.89 2.02
CA CYS A 100 22.92 15.45 3.37
C CYS A 100 24.13 15.53 4.32
N THR A 101 23.91 16.13 5.49
CA THR A 101 24.91 16.30 6.56
C THR A 101 24.83 15.23 7.64
N TRP A 102 23.80 14.38 7.64
CA TRP A 102 23.67 13.29 8.60
C TRP A 102 24.79 12.26 8.45
N ARG A 103 25.34 11.81 9.57
CA ARG A 103 26.41 10.82 9.64
C ARG A 103 26.08 9.83 10.76
N GLY A 104 26.16 8.54 10.46
CA GLY A 104 25.84 7.50 11.42
C GLY A 104 25.46 6.19 10.77
N VAL A 105 25.10 5.23 11.61
CA VAL A 105 24.58 3.92 11.21
C VAL A 105 23.06 3.93 11.35
N SER A 106 22.36 3.32 10.40
CA SER A 106 20.93 3.04 10.49
C SER A 106 20.64 1.63 10.01
N GLU A 107 19.87 0.89 10.79
CA GLU A 107 19.48 -0.48 10.49
C GLU A 107 17.97 -0.61 10.72
N PRO A 108 17.25 -1.40 9.90
CA PRO A 108 15.84 -1.62 10.12
C PRO A 108 15.62 -2.48 11.36
N ARG A 109 14.65 -2.07 12.19
CA ARG A 109 14.27 -2.79 13.40
C ARG A 109 13.41 -4.03 13.11
N LEU A 110 12.62 -4.00 12.03
CA LEU A 110 11.66 -5.05 11.66
C LEU A 110 12.08 -5.72 10.36
N SER A 111 11.89 -7.04 10.28
CA SER A 111 12.40 -7.87 9.19
C SER A 111 11.53 -7.82 7.93
N MET A 112 10.21 -7.69 8.07
CA MET A 112 9.27 -7.59 6.96
C MET A 112 8.69 -6.18 6.86
N ARG A 113 9.08 -5.42 5.82
CA ARG A 113 8.65 -4.04 5.59
C ARG A 113 7.98 -3.97 4.24
N GLY A 114 6.90 -4.72 4.10
CA GLY A 114 6.22 -4.92 2.83
C GLY A 114 5.19 -3.84 2.53
N ILE A 115 4.62 -3.92 1.33
CA ILE A 115 3.42 -3.18 0.91
C ILE A 115 2.55 -4.10 0.05
N TYR A 116 1.24 -4.03 0.22
CA TYR A 116 0.30 -4.72 -0.65
C TYR A 116 -0.34 -3.73 -1.61
N PHE A 117 -0.12 -3.91 -2.91
CA PHE A 117 -0.86 -3.19 -3.94
C PHE A 117 -2.12 -3.98 -4.24
N ALA A 118 -3.26 -3.48 -3.76
CA ALA A 118 -4.54 -4.04 -4.12
C ALA A 118 -4.75 -3.81 -5.63
N THR A 119 -4.71 -4.87 -6.42
CA THR A 119 -4.80 -4.79 -7.88
C THR A 119 -6.20 -5.16 -8.33
N HIS A 120 -7.19 -4.39 -7.87
CA HIS A 120 -8.63 -4.52 -8.14
C HIS A 120 -9.29 -3.15 -8.37
N PHE A 121 -10.61 -3.15 -8.62
CA PHE A 121 -11.43 -1.93 -8.77
C PHE A 121 -11.00 -0.93 -9.85
N HIS A 122 -10.21 -1.34 -10.85
CA HIS A 122 -9.64 -0.40 -11.83
C HIS A 122 -8.91 0.76 -11.15
N ASN A 123 -8.30 0.51 -9.98
CA ASN A 123 -7.60 1.54 -9.23
C ASN A 123 -6.26 1.91 -9.90
N PHE A 124 -5.50 2.80 -9.27
CA PHE A 124 -4.21 3.29 -9.78
C PHE A 124 -3.26 2.15 -10.20
N TYR A 125 -3.22 1.05 -9.43
CA TYR A 125 -2.31 -0.07 -9.71
C TYR A 125 -2.73 -0.87 -10.94
N GLN A 126 -3.99 -0.82 -11.36
CA GLN A 126 -4.48 -1.43 -12.59
C GLN A 126 -4.39 -0.47 -13.79
N GLU A 127 -4.80 0.78 -13.62
CA GLU A 127 -5.05 1.70 -14.74
C GLU A 127 -3.87 2.61 -15.10
N ALA A 128 -3.03 3.00 -14.13
CA ALA A 128 -1.91 3.89 -14.42
C ALA A 128 -0.94 3.23 -15.44
N PRO A 129 -0.26 4.02 -16.30
CA PRO A 129 0.78 3.50 -17.17
C PRO A 129 1.80 2.69 -16.36
N ILE A 130 2.21 1.54 -16.89
CA ILE A 130 3.04 0.60 -16.12
C ILE A 130 4.34 1.25 -15.64
N ASP A 131 4.96 2.12 -16.45
CA ASP A 131 6.19 2.81 -16.09
C ASP A 131 6.00 3.80 -14.93
N VAL A 132 4.79 4.35 -14.74
CA VAL A 132 4.46 5.18 -13.57
C VAL A 132 4.44 4.34 -12.30
N VAL A 133 3.82 3.16 -12.34
CA VAL A 133 3.75 2.24 -11.19
C VAL A 133 5.13 1.65 -10.88
N GLU A 134 5.91 1.32 -11.90
CA GLU A 134 7.28 0.82 -11.73
C GLU A 134 8.17 1.85 -11.02
N ARG A 135 8.11 3.12 -11.42
CA ARG A 135 8.82 4.21 -10.73
C ARG A 135 8.37 4.35 -9.28
N TYR A 136 7.09 4.13 -9.02
CA TYR A 136 6.56 4.19 -7.65
C TYR A 136 7.10 3.07 -6.76
N ILE A 137 7.27 1.85 -7.29
CA ILE A 137 7.95 0.75 -6.56
C ILE A 137 9.40 1.14 -6.24
N GLU A 138 10.11 1.76 -7.18
CA GLU A 138 11.47 2.24 -6.97
C GLU A 138 11.56 3.32 -5.89
N ASP A 139 10.59 4.23 -5.85
CA ASP A 139 10.46 5.24 -4.79
C ASP A 139 10.26 4.58 -3.42
N LEU A 140 9.37 3.58 -3.32
CA LEU A 140 9.14 2.87 -2.05
C LEU A 140 10.38 2.13 -1.56
N ALA A 141 11.21 1.59 -2.46
CA ALA A 141 12.50 1.01 -2.08
C ALA A 141 13.42 2.05 -1.43
N LEU A 142 13.43 3.31 -1.86
CA LEU A 142 14.23 4.35 -1.20
C LEU A 142 13.81 4.57 0.26
N TRP A 143 12.55 4.27 0.61
CA TRP A 143 12.01 4.36 1.97
C TRP A 143 12.29 3.14 2.85
N GLY A 144 12.97 2.11 2.33
CA GLY A 144 13.28 0.91 3.09
C GLY A 144 12.23 -0.20 2.98
N VAL A 145 11.23 -0.06 2.09
CA VAL A 145 10.28 -1.13 1.77
C VAL A 145 11.05 -2.29 1.13
N ASN A 146 10.80 -3.51 1.59
CA ASN A 146 11.56 -4.72 1.19
C ASN A 146 10.68 -5.86 0.67
N GLY A 147 9.37 -5.65 0.53
CA GLY A 147 8.43 -6.64 0.02
C GLY A 147 7.30 -6.00 -0.76
N LEU A 148 6.90 -6.62 -1.86
CA LEU A 148 5.68 -6.27 -2.61
C LEU A 148 4.77 -7.49 -2.70
N VAL A 149 3.52 -7.33 -2.33
CA VAL A 149 2.45 -8.30 -2.64
C VAL A 149 1.53 -7.69 -3.67
N VAL A 150 1.13 -8.51 -4.64
CA VAL A 150 0.08 -8.21 -5.62
C VAL A 150 -0.93 -9.35 -5.65
N TRP A 151 -2.14 -9.10 -6.16
CA TRP A 151 -3.20 -10.10 -6.21
C TRP A 151 -3.75 -10.27 -7.62
N PHE A 152 -3.70 -11.50 -8.12
CA PHE A 152 -4.44 -11.90 -9.30
C PHE A 152 -5.83 -12.37 -8.87
N ASP A 153 -6.78 -11.42 -8.77
CA ASP A 153 -8.17 -11.73 -8.41
C ASP A 153 -8.84 -12.53 -9.53
N MET A 154 -8.99 -13.83 -9.32
CA MET A 154 -9.60 -14.73 -10.32
C MET A 154 -11.07 -14.36 -10.61
N SER A 155 -11.73 -13.64 -9.69
CA SER A 155 -13.14 -13.29 -9.82
C SER A 155 -13.45 -12.33 -10.97
N HIS A 156 -12.43 -11.65 -11.46
CA HIS A 156 -12.54 -10.76 -12.59
C HIS A 156 -12.63 -11.49 -13.94
N PHE A 157 -12.32 -12.78 -13.99
CA PHE A 157 -12.09 -13.50 -15.24
C PHE A 157 -12.93 -14.77 -15.37
N GLU A 158 -13.26 -15.14 -16.61
CA GLU A 158 -13.96 -16.41 -16.87
C GLU A 158 -13.06 -17.63 -16.64
N SER A 159 -11.77 -17.51 -16.97
CA SER A 159 -10.75 -18.55 -16.76
C SER A 159 -9.36 -17.93 -16.89
N PHE A 160 -8.31 -18.72 -16.67
CA PHE A 160 -6.93 -18.26 -16.89
C PHE A 160 -6.63 -17.87 -18.35
N ALA A 161 -7.32 -18.49 -19.31
CA ALA A 161 -7.15 -18.22 -20.74
C ALA A 161 -7.89 -16.95 -21.23
N ASP A 162 -8.64 -16.28 -20.34
CA ASP A 162 -9.29 -15.01 -20.66
C ASP A 162 -8.24 -13.97 -21.10
N PRO A 163 -8.41 -13.28 -22.25
CA PRO A 163 -7.48 -12.24 -22.68
C PRO A 163 -7.22 -11.17 -21.62
N ALA A 164 -8.23 -10.82 -20.81
CA ALA A 164 -8.06 -9.87 -19.71
C ALA A 164 -7.25 -10.47 -18.55
N ALA A 165 -7.39 -11.78 -18.27
CA ALA A 165 -6.54 -12.48 -17.31
C ALA A 165 -5.08 -12.46 -17.75
N VAL A 166 -4.81 -12.78 -19.02
CA VAL A 166 -3.44 -12.77 -19.59
C VAL A 166 -2.82 -11.38 -19.53
N ALA A 167 -3.60 -10.33 -19.81
CA ALA A 167 -3.15 -8.95 -19.70
C ALA A 167 -2.82 -8.58 -18.24
N MET A 168 -3.68 -8.96 -17.29
CA MET A 168 -3.43 -8.74 -15.86
C MET A 168 -2.19 -9.50 -15.38
N VAL A 169 -2.04 -10.78 -15.71
CA VAL A 169 -0.84 -11.57 -15.38
C VAL A 169 0.43 -10.90 -15.91
N SER A 170 0.40 -10.42 -17.15
CA SER A 170 1.54 -9.71 -17.75
C SER A 170 1.90 -8.45 -16.96
N ARG A 171 0.89 -7.69 -16.53
CA ARG A 171 1.06 -6.49 -15.69
C ARG A 171 1.65 -6.84 -14.32
N LEU A 172 1.08 -7.80 -13.62
CA LEU A 172 1.55 -8.23 -12.29
C LEU A 172 2.99 -8.75 -12.33
N LYS A 173 3.35 -9.50 -13.38
CA LYS A 173 4.73 -9.94 -13.62
C LYS A 173 5.70 -8.77 -13.81
N ALA A 174 5.28 -7.69 -14.48
CA ALA A 174 6.12 -6.49 -14.61
C ALA A 174 6.35 -5.82 -13.23
N LEU A 175 5.32 -5.71 -12.40
CA LEU A 175 5.44 -5.18 -11.03
C LEU A 175 6.40 -6.03 -10.18
N ILE A 176 6.28 -7.36 -10.23
CA ILE A 176 7.18 -8.29 -9.52
C ILE A 176 8.62 -8.16 -10.02
N ARG A 177 8.85 -8.10 -11.34
CA ARG A 177 10.20 -7.91 -11.91
C ARG A 177 10.81 -6.60 -11.42
N THR A 178 10.03 -5.52 -11.35
CA THR A 178 10.50 -4.23 -10.86
C THR A 178 10.82 -4.26 -9.37
N ALA A 179 9.96 -4.86 -8.53
CA ALA A 179 10.24 -5.06 -7.10
C ALA A 179 11.56 -5.82 -6.88
N ARG A 180 11.77 -6.92 -7.62
CA ARG A 180 13.02 -7.70 -7.54
C ARG A 180 14.23 -6.93 -8.04
N ARG A 181 14.07 -6.12 -9.09
CA ARG A 181 15.14 -5.26 -9.64
C ARG A 181 15.69 -4.28 -8.59
N VAL A 182 14.87 -3.81 -7.66
CA VAL A 182 15.29 -2.95 -6.54
C VAL A 182 15.57 -3.71 -5.23
N GLY A 183 15.60 -5.04 -5.28
CA GLY A 183 15.97 -5.89 -4.15
C GLY A 183 14.84 -6.19 -3.16
N MET A 184 13.59 -5.89 -3.50
CA MET A 184 12.44 -6.35 -2.72
C MET A 184 12.17 -7.84 -2.96
N SER A 185 11.65 -8.50 -1.94
CA SER A 185 10.93 -9.76 -2.10
C SER A 185 9.58 -9.52 -2.78
N ALA A 186 9.03 -10.54 -3.44
CA ALA A 186 7.75 -10.46 -4.12
C ALA A 186 6.83 -11.61 -3.72
N GLY A 187 5.54 -11.33 -3.58
CA GLY A 187 4.54 -12.31 -3.21
C GLY A 187 3.21 -12.17 -3.91
N LEU A 188 2.38 -13.21 -3.78
CA LEU A 188 1.02 -13.25 -4.31
C LEU A 188 0.01 -13.35 -3.16
N GLY A 189 -0.97 -12.46 -3.18
CA GLY A 189 -2.21 -12.63 -2.43
C GLY A 189 -3.12 -13.63 -3.15
N MET A 190 -3.86 -14.46 -2.40
CA MET A 190 -4.93 -15.29 -2.94
C MET A 190 -5.95 -15.65 -1.86
N LEU A 191 -7.18 -15.89 -2.27
CA LEU A 191 -8.19 -16.49 -1.38
C LEU A 191 -7.88 -17.97 -1.21
N ALA A 192 -8.05 -18.50 0.00
CA ALA A 192 -7.81 -19.93 0.25
C ALA A 192 -8.77 -20.85 -0.55
N ASN A 193 -9.90 -20.32 -1.05
CA ASN A 193 -10.84 -21.02 -1.92
C ASN A 193 -11.22 -20.23 -3.17
N GLU A 194 -10.22 -19.58 -3.78
CA GLU A 194 -10.42 -18.72 -4.95
C GLU A 194 -10.97 -19.47 -6.17
N GLY A 195 -11.78 -18.77 -6.98
CA GLY A 195 -12.41 -19.33 -8.16
C GLY A 195 -12.64 -18.28 -9.24
N TYR A 196 -12.73 -18.74 -10.49
CA TYR A 196 -13.08 -17.93 -11.66
C TYR A 196 -14.60 -17.77 -11.78
N ARG A 197 -15.08 -16.87 -12.64
CA ARG A 197 -16.52 -16.72 -12.93
C ARG A 197 -17.16 -18.01 -13.46
N ALA A 198 -16.38 -18.82 -14.17
CA ALA A 198 -16.78 -20.14 -14.65
C ALA A 198 -16.88 -21.22 -13.55
N THR A 199 -16.63 -20.92 -12.26
CA THR A 199 -16.82 -21.88 -11.17
C THR A 199 -18.22 -22.51 -11.26
N PRO A 200 -18.33 -23.85 -11.40
CA PRO A 200 -19.60 -24.54 -11.52
C PRO A 200 -20.53 -24.25 -10.34
N HIS A 201 -21.82 -24.01 -10.62
CA HIS A 201 -22.78 -23.60 -9.59
C HIS A 201 -22.86 -24.57 -8.40
N HIS A 202 -22.74 -25.88 -8.62
CA HIS A 202 -22.78 -26.88 -7.54
C HIS A 202 -21.54 -26.90 -6.66
N LEU A 203 -20.43 -26.28 -7.11
CA LEU A 203 -19.18 -26.14 -6.37
C LEU A 203 -19.02 -24.78 -5.70
N ARG A 204 -19.96 -23.84 -5.88
CA ARG A 204 -19.85 -22.51 -5.27
C ARG A 204 -20.03 -22.57 -3.76
N ALA A 205 -19.24 -21.77 -3.05
CA ALA A 205 -19.26 -21.66 -1.62
C ALA A 205 -20.60 -21.09 -1.11
N THR A 206 -20.99 -21.54 0.07
CA THR A 206 -22.12 -20.96 0.80
C THR A 206 -21.66 -19.65 1.44
N LYS A 207 -22.44 -18.56 1.31
CA LYS A 207 -22.10 -17.27 1.91
C LYS A 207 -21.87 -17.40 3.43
N THR A 208 -20.79 -16.81 3.93
CA THR A 208 -20.42 -16.80 5.36
C THR A 208 -21.09 -15.68 6.16
N GLY A 209 -21.83 -14.80 5.47
CA GLY A 209 -22.33 -13.54 6.02
C GLY A 209 -21.31 -12.40 6.02
N ARG A 210 -20.10 -12.60 5.49
CA ARG A 210 -19.11 -11.55 5.17
C ARG A 210 -19.16 -11.23 3.65
N ALA A 211 -18.39 -10.25 3.18
CA ALA A 211 -18.31 -9.94 1.73
C ALA A 211 -17.85 -11.18 0.94
N HIS A 212 -18.47 -11.40 -0.23
CA HIS A 212 -18.39 -12.65 -0.98
C HIS A 212 -18.82 -12.44 -2.44
N TYR A 213 -18.02 -12.86 -3.42
CA TYR A 213 -18.25 -12.64 -4.85
C TYR A 213 -19.28 -13.61 -5.44
N GLY A 214 -19.50 -14.74 -4.77
CA GLY A 214 -20.48 -15.76 -5.19
C GLY A 214 -19.92 -16.75 -6.20
N ILE A 215 -18.60 -16.86 -6.28
CA ILE A 215 -17.87 -17.74 -7.19
C ILE A 215 -16.70 -18.48 -6.50
N GLU A 216 -16.45 -18.15 -5.24
CA GLU A 216 -15.57 -18.87 -4.34
C GLU A 216 -15.98 -20.35 -4.31
N VAL A 217 -15.02 -21.24 -4.10
CA VAL A 217 -15.24 -22.68 -4.21
C VAL A 217 -15.54 -23.29 -2.83
N CYS A 218 -16.54 -24.14 -2.74
CA CYS A 218 -16.81 -24.96 -1.57
C CYS A 218 -15.82 -26.13 -1.53
N VAL A 219 -14.99 -26.21 -0.50
CA VAL A 219 -13.99 -27.28 -0.31
C VAL A 219 -14.48 -28.39 0.63
N ALA A 220 -15.80 -28.52 0.81
CA ALA A 220 -16.37 -29.63 1.56
C ALA A 220 -16.33 -30.96 0.80
N THR A 221 -16.12 -30.91 -0.52
CA THR A 221 -16.03 -32.07 -1.41
C THR A 221 -14.64 -32.14 -2.05
N SER A 222 -14.20 -33.35 -2.41
CA SER A 222 -12.92 -33.52 -3.13
C SER A 222 -12.91 -32.81 -4.48
N GLU A 223 -14.04 -32.78 -5.19
CA GLU A 223 -14.17 -32.06 -6.46
C GLU A 223 -13.90 -30.55 -6.30
N GLY A 224 -14.40 -29.95 -5.21
CA GLY A 224 -14.12 -28.54 -4.92
C GLY A 224 -12.67 -28.28 -4.51
N GLU A 225 -12.08 -29.17 -3.70
CA GLU A 225 -10.66 -29.09 -3.37
C GLU A 225 -9.76 -29.21 -4.61
N GLU A 226 -10.06 -30.16 -5.50
CA GLU A 226 -9.34 -30.38 -6.76
C GLU A 226 -9.43 -29.15 -7.67
N LEU A 227 -10.60 -28.51 -7.75
CA LEU A 227 -10.78 -27.30 -8.54
C LEU A 227 -9.93 -26.14 -8.01
N VAL A 228 -9.94 -25.89 -6.69
CA VAL A 228 -9.10 -24.83 -6.08
C VAL A 228 -7.62 -25.08 -6.37
N LEU A 229 -7.15 -26.32 -6.17
CA LEU A 229 -5.75 -26.67 -6.40
C LEU A 229 -5.36 -26.57 -7.88
N ALA A 230 -6.27 -26.88 -8.80
CA ALA A 230 -6.05 -26.72 -10.23
C ALA A 230 -5.91 -25.23 -10.61
N ASN A 231 -6.87 -24.40 -10.19
CA ASN A 231 -6.85 -22.95 -10.47
C ASN A 231 -5.58 -22.29 -9.92
N ILE A 232 -5.21 -22.60 -8.68
CA ILE A 232 -4.02 -22.02 -8.05
C ILE A 232 -2.73 -22.55 -8.68
N ARG A 233 -2.67 -23.82 -9.10
CA ARG A 233 -1.51 -24.38 -9.79
C ARG A 233 -1.21 -23.61 -11.08
N GLU A 234 -2.23 -23.29 -11.89
CA GLU A 234 -2.05 -22.53 -13.13
C GLU A 234 -1.38 -21.18 -12.85
N VAL A 235 -1.84 -20.46 -11.83
CA VAL A 235 -1.24 -19.19 -11.41
C VAL A 235 0.20 -19.40 -10.93
N PHE A 236 0.45 -20.39 -10.06
CA PHE A 236 1.80 -20.64 -9.55
C PHE A 236 2.79 -21.04 -10.64
N GLU A 237 2.38 -21.85 -11.61
CA GLU A 237 3.25 -22.25 -12.71
C GLU A 237 3.55 -21.08 -13.64
N GLU A 238 2.56 -20.23 -13.92
CA GLU A 238 2.74 -19.07 -14.78
C GLU A 238 3.68 -18.02 -14.14
N PHE A 239 3.58 -17.77 -12.85
CA PHE A 239 4.44 -16.81 -12.14
C PHE A 239 5.85 -17.34 -11.82
N ARG A 240 6.15 -18.61 -12.14
CA ARG A 240 7.43 -19.24 -11.81
C ARG A 240 8.63 -18.50 -12.41
N GLU A 241 8.46 -17.91 -13.59
CA GLU A 241 9.54 -17.18 -14.27
C GLU A 241 9.97 -15.90 -13.56
N VAL A 242 9.07 -15.24 -12.83
CA VAL A 242 9.38 -14.01 -12.09
C VAL A 242 9.76 -14.30 -10.64
N GLY A 243 9.44 -15.50 -10.15
CA GLY A 243 9.71 -15.93 -8.79
C GLY A 243 8.71 -15.35 -7.80
N VAL A 244 8.23 -16.21 -6.89
CA VAL A 244 7.33 -15.87 -5.80
C VAL A 244 8.02 -16.28 -4.51
N ASP A 245 8.38 -15.31 -3.67
CA ASP A 245 9.10 -15.54 -2.42
C ASP A 245 8.13 -15.84 -1.26
N HIS A 246 6.89 -15.34 -1.35
CA HIS A 246 5.84 -15.63 -0.38
C HIS A 246 4.43 -15.62 -0.96
N ILE A 247 3.52 -16.36 -0.33
CA ILE A 247 2.08 -16.32 -0.61
C ILE A 247 1.29 -15.93 0.62
N TRP A 248 0.14 -15.29 0.42
CA TRP A 248 -0.86 -15.15 1.47
C TRP A 248 -1.99 -16.14 1.27
N LEU A 249 -2.41 -16.79 2.34
CA LEU A 249 -3.66 -17.55 2.37
C LEU A 249 -4.72 -16.67 3.02
N TRP A 250 -5.62 -16.11 2.21
CA TRP A 250 -6.63 -15.14 2.67
C TRP A 250 -7.96 -15.80 3.07
N PRO A 251 -8.56 -15.45 4.22
CA PRO A 251 -9.76 -16.10 4.75
C PRO A 251 -11.07 -15.54 4.23
N TYR A 252 -11.24 -14.21 4.28
CA TYR A 252 -12.52 -13.49 4.19
C TYR A 252 -12.32 -12.12 3.56
N ASP A 253 -13.42 -11.49 3.12
CA ASP A 253 -13.42 -10.14 2.53
C ASP A 253 -12.35 -9.98 1.42
N GLN A 254 -12.34 -10.85 0.41
CA GLN A 254 -13.38 -11.86 0.09
C GLN A 254 -12.93 -13.29 0.45
N GLY A 255 -13.80 -14.28 0.28
CA GLY A 255 -13.48 -15.67 0.61
C GLY A 255 -14.42 -16.34 1.60
N GLY A 256 -14.22 -17.65 1.73
CA GLY A 256 -14.85 -18.47 2.76
C GLY A 256 -16.04 -19.30 2.30
N CYS A 257 -16.43 -20.25 3.14
CA CYS A 257 -17.60 -21.09 2.91
C CYS A 257 -18.32 -21.38 4.22
N GLY A 258 -19.61 -21.03 4.29
CA GLY A 258 -20.49 -21.18 5.45
C GLY A 258 -21.24 -22.50 5.52
N CYS A 259 -20.92 -23.51 4.69
CA CYS A 259 -21.59 -24.81 4.78
C CYS A 259 -21.11 -25.59 6.02
N GLU A 260 -21.90 -26.55 6.49
CA GLU A 260 -21.60 -27.36 7.68
C GLU A 260 -20.23 -28.06 7.59
N GLY A 261 -19.84 -28.50 6.39
CA GLY A 261 -18.56 -29.16 6.16
C GLY A 261 -17.34 -28.21 6.15
N CYS A 262 -17.54 -26.90 6.11
CA CYS A 262 -16.47 -25.90 6.06
C CYS A 262 -16.45 -24.97 7.27
N ALA A 263 -17.58 -24.74 7.92
CA ALA A 263 -17.70 -23.84 9.06
C ALA A 263 -17.09 -24.45 10.36
N PRO A 264 -16.58 -23.62 11.29
CA PRO A 264 -16.18 -22.23 11.08
C PRO A 264 -15.01 -22.15 10.08
N TRP A 265 -15.15 -21.29 9.06
CA TRP A 265 -14.28 -21.36 7.88
C TRP A 265 -12.79 -21.23 8.22
N GLY A 266 -12.40 -20.23 9.02
CA GLY A 266 -11.00 -19.93 9.33
C GLY A 266 -10.23 -21.08 9.98
N VAL A 267 -10.91 -21.97 10.72
CA VAL A 267 -10.31 -23.07 11.49
C VAL A 267 -10.75 -24.46 11.06
N ASN A 268 -11.46 -24.57 9.94
CA ASN A 268 -11.88 -25.85 9.40
C ASN A 268 -11.65 -25.89 7.89
N GLY A 269 -12.53 -25.27 7.11
CA GLY A 269 -12.41 -25.23 5.65
C GLY A 269 -11.06 -24.66 5.20
N MET A 270 -10.70 -23.49 5.71
CA MET A 270 -9.46 -22.79 5.37
C MET A 270 -8.20 -23.55 5.80
N LEU A 271 -8.15 -24.10 7.02
CA LEU A 271 -6.95 -24.83 7.47
C LEU A 271 -6.66 -26.03 6.56
N ARG A 272 -7.69 -26.81 6.22
CA ARG A 272 -7.54 -28.01 5.38
C ARG A 272 -7.10 -27.68 3.95
N ILE A 273 -7.76 -26.72 3.30
CA ILE A 273 -7.38 -26.35 1.93
C ILE A 273 -6.08 -25.54 1.92
N GLY A 274 -5.87 -24.67 2.91
CA GLY A 274 -4.70 -23.82 3.07
C GLY A 274 -3.41 -24.63 3.20
N GLU A 275 -3.42 -25.71 3.98
CA GLU A 275 -2.27 -26.62 4.01
C GLU A 275 -2.00 -27.23 2.63
N LYS A 276 -3.02 -27.73 1.93
CA LYS A 276 -2.85 -28.31 0.59
C LYS A 276 -2.27 -27.29 -0.40
N VAL A 277 -2.75 -26.05 -0.37
CA VAL A 277 -2.22 -24.94 -1.18
C VAL A 277 -0.78 -24.61 -0.80
N ALA A 278 -0.45 -24.55 0.48
CA ALA A 278 0.91 -24.30 0.96
C ALA A 278 1.89 -25.39 0.52
N ARG A 279 1.48 -26.67 0.57
CA ARG A 279 2.30 -27.80 0.08
C ARG A 279 2.48 -27.73 -1.43
N LEU A 280 1.42 -27.43 -2.18
CA LEU A 280 1.51 -27.19 -3.63
C LEU A 280 2.50 -26.06 -3.93
N TYR A 281 2.37 -24.93 -3.24
CA TYR A 281 3.28 -23.79 -3.36
C TYR A 281 4.74 -24.19 -3.10
N LYS A 282 5.03 -24.84 -1.96
CA LYS A 282 6.40 -25.26 -1.61
C LYS A 282 6.95 -26.33 -2.56
N SER A 283 6.10 -27.10 -3.25
CA SER A 283 6.53 -28.04 -4.31
C SER A 283 7.04 -27.34 -5.58
N ILE A 284 6.53 -26.14 -5.86
CA ILE A 284 6.92 -25.31 -7.02
C ILE A 284 8.05 -24.33 -6.61
N TYR A 285 7.96 -23.78 -5.38
CA TYR A 285 8.84 -22.78 -4.80
C TYR A 285 9.45 -23.29 -3.49
N CYS A 286 10.52 -24.08 -3.57
CA CYS A 286 11.09 -24.81 -2.43
C CYS A 286 11.62 -23.93 -1.27
N LYS A 287 11.86 -22.64 -1.51
CA LYS A 287 12.27 -21.66 -0.49
C LYS A 287 11.16 -20.66 -0.15
N GLY A 288 9.97 -20.86 -0.71
CA GLY A 288 8.84 -19.96 -0.54
C GLY A 288 8.29 -20.00 0.88
N ARG A 289 7.90 -18.82 1.37
CA ARG A 289 7.28 -18.64 2.69
C ARG A 289 5.77 -18.48 2.60
N VAL A 290 5.03 -19.01 3.57
CA VAL A 290 3.56 -18.98 3.61
C VAL A 290 3.12 -18.07 4.74
N ILE A 291 2.27 -17.11 4.42
CA ILE A 291 1.68 -16.17 5.38
C ILE A 291 0.20 -16.55 5.52
N PHE A 292 -0.19 -17.00 6.70
CA PHE A 292 -1.58 -17.36 7.00
C PHE A 292 -2.31 -16.13 7.55
N SER A 293 -3.28 -15.61 6.80
CA SER A 293 -4.05 -14.44 7.22
C SER A 293 -5.22 -14.82 8.11
N THR A 294 -5.45 -14.03 9.16
CA THR A 294 -6.57 -14.14 10.07
C THR A 294 -7.56 -12.98 9.91
N TRP A 295 -7.54 -12.30 8.75
CA TRP A 295 -8.41 -11.17 8.46
C TRP A 295 -9.87 -11.52 8.75
N LEU A 296 -10.54 -10.72 9.58
CA LEU A 296 -11.94 -10.92 10.03
C LEU A 296 -12.23 -12.21 10.81
N PHE A 297 -11.23 -12.86 11.41
CA PHE A 297 -11.46 -13.89 12.43
C PHE A 297 -12.26 -13.29 13.58
N ASP A 298 -13.37 -13.96 13.96
CA ASP A 298 -14.26 -13.53 15.05
C ASP A 298 -14.83 -12.09 14.89
N TYR A 299 -14.86 -11.55 13.66
CA TYR A 299 -15.29 -10.16 13.38
C TYR A 299 -16.71 -9.83 13.87
N LYS A 300 -17.64 -10.78 13.78
CA LYS A 300 -19.04 -10.60 14.23
C LYS A 300 -19.27 -11.06 15.68
N GLY A 301 -18.20 -11.18 16.45
CA GLY A 301 -18.18 -11.82 17.77
C GLY A 301 -17.45 -13.15 17.73
N ASP A 302 -17.23 -13.69 18.93
CA ASP A 302 -16.50 -14.93 19.16
C ASP A 302 -17.18 -16.12 18.47
N GLN A 303 -16.60 -16.55 17.35
CA GLN A 303 -16.96 -17.74 16.57
C GLN A 303 -15.99 -18.89 16.86
N GLY A 304 -15.05 -18.71 17.79
CA GLY A 304 -14.02 -19.68 18.14
C GLY A 304 -12.89 -19.79 17.13
N GLU A 305 -12.75 -18.86 16.18
CA GLU A 305 -11.72 -18.95 15.13
C GLU A 305 -10.32 -18.71 15.69
N TRP A 306 -10.14 -17.73 16.58
CA TRP A 306 -8.83 -17.53 17.20
C TRP A 306 -8.43 -18.70 18.11
N ARG A 307 -9.38 -19.22 18.91
CA ARG A 307 -9.13 -20.37 19.78
C ARG A 307 -8.84 -21.64 18.98
N GLY A 308 -9.63 -21.91 17.95
CA GLY A 308 -9.44 -23.08 17.09
C GLY A 308 -8.10 -23.02 16.35
N LEU A 309 -7.63 -21.83 15.96
CA LEU A 309 -6.30 -21.68 15.35
C LEU A 309 -5.19 -21.96 16.36
N ALA A 310 -5.31 -21.46 17.60
CA ALA A 310 -4.35 -21.76 18.66
C ALA A 310 -4.31 -23.25 19.03
N GLU A 311 -5.46 -23.94 19.01
CA GLU A 311 -5.53 -25.39 19.21
C GLU A 311 -4.88 -26.15 18.04
N ALA A 312 -5.18 -25.75 16.80
CA ALA A 312 -4.60 -26.37 15.62
C ALA A 312 -3.08 -26.17 15.53
N PHE A 313 -2.59 -25.02 15.97
CA PHE A 313 -1.17 -24.66 16.01
C PHE A 313 -0.60 -24.74 17.43
N ALA A 314 -1.11 -25.67 18.26
CA ALA A 314 -0.52 -25.94 19.57
C ALA A 314 0.94 -26.40 19.45
N GLU A 315 1.25 -27.08 18.33
CA GLU A 315 2.60 -27.26 17.82
C GLU A 315 2.77 -26.39 16.57
N GLN A 316 3.97 -25.82 16.39
CA GLN A 316 4.25 -24.96 15.24
C GLN A 316 4.06 -25.75 13.93
N PRO A 317 3.18 -25.29 13.02
CA PRO A 317 2.98 -25.97 11.73
C PRO A 317 4.23 -25.84 10.86
N ASP A 318 4.57 -26.90 10.13
CA ASP A 318 5.73 -26.93 9.22
C ASP A 318 5.42 -26.33 7.82
N TRP A 319 4.19 -25.88 7.59
CA TRP A 319 3.73 -25.32 6.32
C TRP A 319 3.41 -23.82 6.36
N VAL A 320 3.37 -23.20 7.54
CA VAL A 320 3.17 -21.75 7.74
C VAL A 320 4.44 -21.13 8.30
N ASP A 321 4.82 -19.97 7.76
CA ASP A 321 6.01 -19.23 8.18
C ASP A 321 5.64 -17.96 8.98
N PHE A 322 4.45 -17.40 8.78
CA PHE A 322 3.95 -16.20 9.47
C PHE A 322 2.44 -16.26 9.72
N ILE A 323 2.00 -15.63 10.81
CA ILE A 323 0.60 -15.20 10.98
C ILE A 323 0.49 -13.75 10.53
N LEU A 324 -0.53 -13.43 9.74
CA LEU A 324 -0.89 -12.06 9.41
C LEU A 324 -2.23 -11.71 10.06
N ALA A 325 -2.25 -10.69 10.90
CA ALA A 325 -3.44 -10.28 11.64
C ALA A 325 -3.60 -8.77 11.65
N ASP A 326 -4.84 -8.31 11.47
CA ASP A 326 -5.25 -6.93 11.67
C ASP A 326 -6.78 -6.85 11.65
N SER A 327 -7.36 -5.64 11.69
CA SER A 327 -8.78 -5.42 11.49
C SER A 327 -9.09 -4.08 10.82
N HIS A 328 -10.35 -3.82 10.47
CA HIS A 328 -10.78 -2.48 10.02
C HIS A 328 -10.65 -1.39 11.11
N GLY A 329 -10.54 -1.79 12.37
CA GLY A 329 -10.59 -0.93 13.55
C GLY A 329 -9.33 -1.02 14.41
N ALA A 330 -9.52 -1.40 15.68
CA ALA A 330 -8.42 -1.67 16.61
C ALA A 330 -7.81 -3.07 16.34
N PHE A 331 -6.57 -3.29 16.78
CA PHE A 331 -5.92 -4.57 16.56
C PHE A 331 -6.68 -5.73 17.26
N PRO A 332 -6.75 -6.94 16.69
CA PRO A 332 -7.41 -8.07 17.33
C PRO A 332 -6.88 -8.33 18.74
N ARG A 333 -7.80 -8.47 19.72
CA ARG A 333 -7.40 -8.64 21.13
C ARG A 333 -6.72 -9.98 21.42
N TYR A 334 -7.08 -11.04 20.70
CA TYR A 334 -6.62 -12.38 21.02
C TYR A 334 -5.08 -12.51 21.00
N PRO A 335 -4.36 -12.11 19.93
CA PRO A 335 -2.89 -12.16 19.94
C PRO A 335 -2.24 -11.29 21.04
N LEU A 336 -2.88 -10.18 21.43
CA LEU A 336 -2.38 -9.29 22.49
C LEU A 336 -2.50 -9.92 23.89
N GLU A 337 -3.53 -10.75 24.11
CA GLU A 337 -3.84 -11.33 25.42
C GLU A 337 -3.29 -12.75 25.60
N HIS A 338 -3.19 -13.51 24.50
CA HIS A 338 -2.86 -14.93 24.52
C HIS A 338 -1.57 -15.27 23.78
N GLY A 339 -0.95 -14.31 23.09
CA GLY A 339 0.16 -14.55 22.19
C GLY A 339 -0.28 -15.03 20.81
N VAL A 340 0.68 -15.14 19.90
CA VAL A 340 0.43 -15.51 18.50
C VAL A 340 0.34 -17.05 18.40
N PRO A 341 -0.73 -17.60 17.79
CA PRO A 341 -0.84 -19.05 17.56
C PRO A 341 0.42 -19.66 16.93
N GLY A 342 0.88 -20.80 17.46
CA GLY A 342 2.07 -21.50 17.00
C GLY A 342 3.41 -20.82 17.31
N GLU A 343 3.42 -19.77 18.14
CA GLU A 343 4.59 -18.92 18.40
C GLU A 343 5.23 -18.40 17.09
N LEU A 344 4.42 -18.29 16.04
CA LEU A 344 4.85 -17.83 14.73
C LEU A 344 5.11 -16.32 14.75
N PRO A 345 6.03 -15.82 13.92
CA PRO A 345 6.20 -14.39 13.74
C PRO A 345 4.91 -13.74 13.21
N LEU A 346 4.55 -12.60 13.80
CA LEU A 346 3.35 -11.85 13.46
C LEU A 346 3.66 -10.74 12.46
N LEU A 347 2.84 -10.64 11.42
CA LEU A 347 2.79 -9.53 10.49
C LEU A 347 1.48 -8.76 10.67
N ASN A 348 1.52 -7.44 10.71
CA ASN A 348 0.29 -6.63 10.65
C ASN A 348 -0.12 -6.32 9.20
N PHE A 349 -1.36 -5.88 9.03
CA PHE A 349 -1.98 -5.56 7.74
C PHE A 349 -2.88 -4.33 7.89
N PRO A 350 -2.28 -3.15 8.10
CA PRO A 350 -3.05 -1.95 8.37
C PRO A 350 -3.73 -1.49 7.08
N GLU A 351 -5.04 -1.26 7.15
CA GLU A 351 -5.80 -0.59 6.10
C GLU A 351 -5.46 0.91 6.14
N ILE A 352 -4.74 1.40 5.12
CA ILE A 352 -4.21 2.77 5.10
C ILE A 352 -4.90 3.71 4.10
N SER A 353 -5.82 3.19 3.28
CA SER A 353 -6.41 3.87 2.12
C SER A 353 -7.81 4.37 2.37
N MET A 354 -8.65 3.56 2.99
CA MET A 354 -10.11 3.69 3.00
C MET A 354 -10.62 4.40 4.25
N PHE A 355 -9.82 4.47 5.32
CA PHE A 355 -10.23 5.02 6.60
C PHE A 355 -10.87 6.42 6.49
N GLY A 356 -12.14 6.49 6.91
CA GLY A 356 -12.86 7.75 7.10
C GLY A 356 -13.22 8.51 5.83
N MET A 357 -13.06 7.91 4.65
CA MET A 357 -13.29 8.57 3.36
C MET A 357 -14.17 7.69 2.48
N LEU A 358 -15.06 8.30 1.69
CA LEU A 358 -15.74 7.61 0.59
C LEU A 358 -16.18 8.63 -0.47
N PRO A 359 -15.92 8.43 -1.78
CA PRO A 359 -15.04 7.41 -2.36
C PRO A 359 -13.62 7.42 -1.77
N TRP A 360 -13.00 6.26 -1.67
CA TRP A 360 -11.64 6.08 -1.17
C TRP A 360 -10.67 6.86 -2.05
N GLY A 361 -9.94 7.79 -1.45
CA GLY A 361 -9.06 8.70 -2.18
C GLY A 361 -9.73 9.78 -3.02
N GLY A 362 -11.07 9.82 -3.07
CA GLY A 362 -11.82 10.67 -4.01
C GLY A 362 -11.67 12.18 -3.81
N PHE A 363 -11.11 12.63 -2.67
CA PHE A 363 -11.00 14.05 -2.32
C PHE A 363 -9.56 14.54 -2.16
N GLY A 364 -8.57 13.80 -2.65
CA GLY A 364 -7.16 14.18 -2.55
C GLY A 364 -6.41 13.32 -1.53
N ALA A 365 -5.36 13.87 -0.93
CA ALA A 365 -4.56 13.14 0.05
C ALA A 365 -5.41 12.68 1.26
N ASN A 366 -5.07 11.50 1.79
CA ASN A 366 -5.74 10.89 2.96
C ASN A 366 -4.77 10.63 4.14
N PRO A 367 -4.00 11.62 4.63
CA PRO A 367 -3.01 11.38 5.67
C PRO A 367 -3.67 11.15 7.04
N ALA A 368 -3.30 10.08 7.75
CA ALA A 368 -3.81 9.80 9.11
C ALA A 368 -2.70 9.43 10.12
N PRO A 369 -1.72 10.32 10.37
CA PRO A 369 -0.59 9.99 11.22
C PRO A 369 -0.96 9.67 12.67
N LYS A 370 -1.93 10.37 13.28
CA LYS A 370 -2.30 10.09 14.67
C LYS A 370 -2.97 8.73 14.79
N ARG A 371 -3.85 8.40 13.85
CA ARG A 371 -4.48 7.07 13.78
C ARG A 371 -3.43 5.97 13.66
N PHE A 372 -2.54 6.05 12.66
CA PHE A 372 -1.61 4.96 12.40
C PHE A 372 -0.48 4.86 13.44
N ALA A 373 -0.09 5.97 14.07
CA ALA A 373 0.78 5.92 15.24
C ALA A 373 0.12 5.22 16.44
N GLY A 374 -1.20 5.40 16.61
CA GLY A 374 -2.00 4.69 17.61
C GLY A 374 -2.06 3.19 17.34
N LEU A 375 -2.49 2.80 16.14
CA LEU A 375 -2.63 1.39 15.74
C LEU A 375 -1.29 0.65 15.77
N TRP A 376 -0.21 1.25 15.25
CA TRP A 376 1.11 0.65 15.37
C TRP A 376 1.56 0.51 16.83
N GLY A 377 1.24 1.50 17.67
CA GLY A 377 1.53 1.46 19.11
C GLY A 377 0.90 0.28 19.84
N GLU A 378 -0.24 -0.24 19.37
CA GLU A 378 -0.89 -1.43 19.95
C GLU A 378 -0.08 -2.72 19.70
N VAL A 379 0.62 -2.81 18.56
CA VAL A 379 1.21 -4.07 18.07
C VAL A 379 2.75 -4.04 17.95
N VAL A 380 3.40 -2.89 18.12
CA VAL A 380 4.85 -2.68 17.92
C VAL A 380 5.76 -3.65 18.68
N GLN A 381 5.33 -4.14 19.85
CA GLN A 381 6.12 -5.09 20.66
C GLN A 381 5.94 -6.55 20.21
N LEU A 382 4.94 -6.84 19.38
CA LEU A 382 4.57 -8.18 18.95
C LEU A 382 4.87 -8.45 17.46
N ALA A 383 4.73 -7.44 16.60
CA ALA A 383 4.87 -7.60 15.16
C ALA A 383 6.34 -7.56 14.68
N GLU A 384 6.64 -8.39 13.68
CA GLU A 384 7.88 -8.42 12.90
C GLU A 384 7.83 -7.52 11.64
N GLY A 385 6.91 -6.55 11.67
CA GLY A 385 6.55 -5.65 10.58
C GLY A 385 5.25 -6.11 9.90
N GLY A 386 5.11 -5.89 8.59
CA GLY A 386 3.87 -6.24 7.90
C GLY A 386 3.74 -5.69 6.49
N PHE A 387 2.50 -5.64 6.02
CA PHE A 387 2.14 -5.19 4.67
C PHE A 387 0.91 -4.29 4.72
N PRO A 388 1.08 -2.96 4.71
CA PRO A 388 -0.05 -2.04 4.62
C PRO A 388 -0.86 -2.30 3.35
N TYR A 389 -2.18 -2.29 3.48
CA TYR A 389 -3.12 -2.40 2.35
C TYR A 389 -3.19 -1.08 1.62
N SER A 390 -2.84 -1.07 0.34
CA SER A 390 -2.84 0.13 -0.47
C SER A 390 -3.74 0.01 -1.69
N GLU A 391 -4.70 0.92 -1.79
CA GLU A 391 -5.66 1.08 -2.88
C GLU A 391 -5.20 2.10 -3.93
N GLY A 392 -4.28 3.00 -3.59
CA GLY A 392 -3.76 3.99 -4.54
C GLY A 392 -2.74 4.96 -3.99
N VAL A 393 -2.49 6.04 -4.73
CA VAL A 393 -1.45 7.04 -4.39
C VAL A 393 -1.93 8.14 -3.44
N PHE A 394 -3.23 8.27 -3.19
CA PHE A 394 -3.80 9.28 -2.28
C PHE A 394 -3.37 9.10 -0.82
N GLU A 395 -2.93 7.91 -0.46
CA GLU A 395 -2.43 7.56 0.88
C GLU A 395 -0.89 7.47 0.95
N ASP A 396 -0.17 8.07 -0.01
CA ASP A 396 1.30 7.99 -0.11
C ASP A 396 2.02 8.36 1.20
N ILE A 397 1.51 9.36 1.91
CA ILE A 397 2.01 9.75 3.23
C ILE A 397 1.93 8.57 4.21
N ASN A 398 0.81 7.82 4.24
CA ASN A 398 0.60 6.71 5.18
C ASN A 398 1.56 5.54 4.91
N LYS A 399 1.89 5.26 3.65
CA LYS A 399 2.92 4.27 3.30
C LYS A 399 4.27 4.64 3.88
N VAL A 400 4.64 5.91 3.78
CA VAL A 400 5.89 6.44 4.31
C VAL A 400 5.91 6.39 5.84
N LEU A 401 4.78 6.64 6.50
CA LEU A 401 4.65 6.47 7.95
C LEU A 401 4.95 5.03 8.37
N TYR A 402 4.30 4.05 7.73
CA TYR A 402 4.56 2.64 8.07
C TYR A 402 5.96 2.17 7.69
N ALA A 403 6.52 2.64 6.58
CA ALA A 403 7.92 2.39 6.25
C ALA A 403 8.85 2.90 7.37
N ARG A 404 8.56 4.08 7.94
CA ARG A 404 9.31 4.61 9.09
C ARG A 404 9.07 3.78 10.35
N PHE A 405 7.82 3.49 10.68
CA PHE A 405 7.45 2.71 11.87
C PHE A 405 8.13 1.34 11.88
N TYR A 406 8.17 0.66 10.73
CA TYR A 406 8.87 -0.61 10.59
C TYR A 406 10.39 -0.47 10.59
N TRP A 407 10.92 0.67 10.13
CA TRP A 407 12.36 0.91 10.18
C TRP A 407 12.84 1.15 11.62
N THR A 408 12.12 1.94 12.41
CA THR A 408 12.56 2.36 13.75
C THR A 408 12.01 1.53 14.89
N GLY A 409 10.87 0.85 14.70
CA GLY A 409 10.09 0.26 15.78
C GLY A 409 9.51 1.31 16.73
N THR A 410 9.34 2.56 16.27
CA THR A 410 8.69 3.64 17.03
C THR A 410 7.43 4.10 16.30
N ASN A 411 6.56 4.81 16.99
CA ASN A 411 5.36 5.42 16.39
C ASN A 411 5.46 6.95 16.23
N ASP A 412 6.67 7.51 16.30
CA ASP A 412 6.90 8.90 15.93
C ASP A 412 6.83 9.08 14.41
N TRP A 413 5.90 9.93 13.98
CA TRP A 413 5.59 10.21 12.59
C TRP A 413 6.19 11.52 12.08
N ARG A 414 6.63 12.44 12.96
CA ARG A 414 7.04 13.79 12.54
C ARG A 414 8.27 13.79 11.66
N GLU A 415 9.27 12.99 12.02
CA GLU A 415 10.48 12.86 11.21
C GLU A 415 10.20 12.26 9.82
N ALA A 416 9.24 11.32 9.72
CA ALA A 416 8.83 10.76 8.43
C ALA A 416 8.23 11.84 7.52
N ILE A 417 7.39 12.70 8.08
CA ILE A 417 6.79 13.83 7.38
C ILE A 417 7.84 14.86 6.95
N ASP A 418 8.84 15.15 7.79
CA ASP A 418 9.96 16.03 7.43
C ASP A 418 10.75 15.49 6.24
N GLN A 419 11.12 14.21 6.30
CA GLN A 419 11.84 13.53 5.23
C GLN A 419 11.01 13.46 3.95
N TYR A 420 9.69 13.29 4.08
CA TYR A 420 8.76 13.24 2.96
C TYR A 420 8.67 14.59 2.27
N ALA A 421 8.48 15.68 3.02
CA ALA A 421 8.40 17.03 2.47
C ALA A 421 9.69 17.44 1.75
N ARG A 422 10.86 17.13 2.33
CA ARG A 422 12.15 17.41 1.70
C ARG A 422 12.30 16.69 0.36
N LEU A 423 11.98 15.40 0.33
CA LEU A 423 12.11 14.59 -0.87
C LEU A 423 11.07 14.98 -1.92
N ALA A 424 9.80 15.05 -1.53
CA ALA A 424 8.67 15.19 -2.45
C ALA A 424 8.47 16.62 -2.93
N TRP A 425 8.83 17.63 -2.11
CA TRP A 425 8.48 19.02 -2.33
C TRP A 425 9.65 20.00 -2.22
N GLY A 426 10.81 19.56 -1.70
CA GLY A 426 12.03 20.37 -1.65
C GLY A 426 12.05 21.39 -0.52
N VAL A 427 11.15 21.28 0.45
CA VAL A 427 11.04 22.18 1.60
C VAL A 427 11.07 21.40 2.92
N PRO A 428 11.55 22.01 4.01
CA PRO A 428 11.31 21.45 5.33
C PRO A 428 9.80 21.51 5.64
N ALA A 429 9.26 20.45 6.24
CA ALA A 429 7.87 20.39 6.68
C ALA A 429 7.58 21.43 7.78
N GLY A 430 8.28 21.30 8.91
CA GLY A 430 8.11 22.14 10.10
C GLY A 430 6.67 22.14 10.65
N ASP A 431 6.41 23.04 11.58
CA ASP A 431 5.11 23.14 12.27
C ASP A 431 3.93 23.39 11.32
N ARG A 432 4.16 24.08 10.19
CA ARG A 432 3.11 24.39 9.21
C ARG A 432 2.57 23.14 8.55
N LEU A 433 3.45 22.23 8.12
CA LEU A 433 2.99 21.00 7.49
C LEU A 433 2.34 20.06 8.50
N TYR A 434 2.89 19.95 9.71
CA TYR A 434 2.23 19.18 10.76
C TYR A 434 0.81 19.69 10.99
N ARG A 435 0.64 21.01 11.06
CA ARG A 435 -0.68 21.63 11.23
C ARG A 435 -1.62 21.33 10.07
N ILE A 436 -1.16 21.41 8.82
CA ILE A 436 -1.97 21.03 7.65
C ILE A 436 -2.42 19.58 7.78
N ILE A 437 -1.50 18.64 8.00
CA ILE A 437 -1.82 17.21 8.08
C ILE A 437 -2.80 16.92 9.22
N GLU A 438 -2.61 17.54 10.39
CA GLU A 438 -3.54 17.39 11.52
C GLU A 438 -4.95 17.89 11.21
N ILE A 439 -5.08 18.98 10.45
CA ILE A 439 -6.37 19.48 9.99
C ILE A 439 -6.98 18.52 8.96
N LEU A 440 -6.20 18.06 7.99
CA LEU A 440 -6.68 17.11 6.98
C LEU A 440 -7.18 15.81 7.62
N GLU A 441 -6.41 15.24 8.57
CA GLU A 441 -6.81 14.05 9.33
C GLU A 441 -8.11 14.29 10.11
N ALA A 442 -8.24 15.45 10.76
CA ALA A 442 -9.47 15.83 11.49
C ALA A 442 -10.69 16.02 10.58
N ASN A 443 -10.45 16.38 9.31
CA ASN A 443 -11.48 16.54 8.28
C ASN A 443 -11.84 15.23 7.57
N HIS A 444 -11.28 14.07 7.95
CA HIS A 444 -11.79 12.78 7.44
C HIS A 444 -13.29 12.69 7.73
N GLY A 445 -14.07 12.33 6.71
CA GLY A 445 -15.54 12.31 6.79
C GLY A 445 -16.33 12.93 5.63
N PRO A 446 -15.78 13.39 4.48
CA PRO A 446 -16.59 13.47 3.28
C PRO A 446 -16.94 12.03 2.89
N LEU A 447 -18.15 11.65 3.26
CA LEU A 447 -18.75 10.38 2.90
C LEU A 447 -19.76 10.67 1.81
N TRP A 448 -19.33 10.47 0.58
CA TRP A 448 -20.14 10.54 -0.62
C TRP A 448 -20.38 9.12 -1.12
N MET A 449 -21.63 8.81 -1.43
CA MET A 449 -22.06 7.52 -1.93
C MET A 449 -22.91 7.74 -3.17
N HIS A 450 -22.62 7.01 -4.22
CA HIS A 450 -23.48 6.96 -5.39
C HIS A 450 -24.63 5.98 -5.14
N GLU A 451 -25.84 6.23 -5.67
CA GLU A 451 -27.01 5.38 -5.45
C GLU A 451 -26.84 3.92 -5.90
N LYS A 452 -26.00 3.72 -6.92
CA LYS A 452 -25.56 2.40 -7.40
C LYS A 452 -24.86 1.60 -6.29
N MET A 453 -24.16 2.26 -5.36
CA MET A 453 -23.55 1.63 -4.18
C MET A 453 -24.57 1.19 -3.12
N PHE A 454 -25.81 1.68 -3.16
CA PHE A 454 -26.82 1.30 -2.16
C PHE A 454 -27.30 -0.13 -2.34
N ALA A 455 -27.67 -0.50 -3.57
CA ALA A 455 -28.14 -1.85 -3.88
C ALA A 455 -27.02 -2.88 -3.67
N ALA A 456 -25.89 -2.59 -4.30
CA ALA A 456 -24.57 -3.14 -4.09
C ALA A 456 -24.25 -3.54 -2.64
N TRP A 457 -24.33 -2.60 -1.70
CA TRP A 457 -23.91 -2.82 -0.31
C TRP A 457 -25.08 -3.27 0.60
N GLY A 458 -26.18 -3.74 0.01
CA GLY A 458 -27.30 -4.33 0.75
C GLY A 458 -28.18 -3.32 1.49
N TYR A 459 -28.15 -2.03 1.13
CA TYR A 459 -29.09 -1.06 1.67
C TYR A 459 -30.51 -1.34 1.18
N LYS A 460 -31.48 -1.27 2.10
CA LYS A 460 -32.86 -1.69 1.87
C LYS A 460 -33.50 -0.92 0.69
N ASP A 461 -34.05 -1.68 -0.26
CA ASP A 461 -34.70 -1.19 -1.47
C ASP A 461 -33.81 -0.29 -2.37
N GLY A 462 -32.47 -0.34 -2.21
CA GLY A 462 -31.55 0.55 -2.94
C GLY A 462 -31.74 2.04 -2.61
N LYS A 463 -32.38 2.36 -1.49
CA LYS A 463 -32.62 3.74 -1.05
C LYS A 463 -31.39 4.31 -0.36
N PRO A 464 -31.21 5.65 -0.39
CA PRO A 464 -30.14 6.30 0.35
C PRO A 464 -30.25 5.97 1.84
N PRO A 465 -29.12 5.76 2.52
CA PRO A 465 -29.14 5.54 3.96
C PRO A 465 -29.73 6.74 4.69
N GLN A 466 -30.24 6.49 5.90
CA GLN A 466 -30.84 7.54 6.71
C GLN A 466 -29.84 8.67 6.99
N GLY A 467 -30.24 9.91 6.71
CA GLY A 467 -29.42 11.10 6.92
C GLY A 467 -28.53 11.48 5.73
N ALA A 468 -28.55 10.71 4.64
CA ALA A 468 -27.88 11.09 3.40
C ALA A 468 -28.64 12.21 2.67
N ILE A 469 -27.89 13.15 2.10
CA ILE A 469 -28.36 14.38 1.46
C ILE A 469 -27.93 14.32 -0.02
N ALA A 470 -28.86 14.52 -0.95
CA ALA A 470 -28.52 14.56 -2.38
C ALA A 470 -27.51 15.68 -2.68
N VAL A 471 -26.53 15.41 -3.55
CA VAL A 471 -25.52 16.40 -3.94
C VAL A 471 -26.02 17.17 -5.16
N GLU A 472 -26.26 18.47 -4.99
CA GLU A 472 -26.68 19.34 -6.09
C GLU A 472 -25.63 19.37 -7.21
N GLY A 473 -26.06 19.18 -8.46
CA GLY A 473 -25.19 19.14 -9.63
C GLY A 473 -24.51 17.78 -9.90
N TYR A 474 -24.62 16.82 -8.98
CA TYR A 474 -24.02 15.48 -9.09
C TYR A 474 -25.12 14.41 -8.98
N ALA A 475 -25.74 14.08 -10.11
CA ALA A 475 -26.85 13.13 -10.15
C ALA A 475 -26.44 11.76 -9.56
N GLY A 476 -27.32 11.17 -8.74
CA GLY A 476 -27.09 9.87 -8.09
C GLY A 476 -26.14 9.92 -6.90
N TRP A 477 -25.42 11.02 -6.65
CA TRP A 477 -24.56 11.17 -5.48
C TRP A 477 -25.31 11.71 -4.27
N TYR A 478 -25.01 11.11 -3.14
CA TYR A 478 -25.47 11.50 -1.82
C TYR A 478 -24.29 11.70 -0.89
N ARG A 479 -24.41 12.62 0.05
CA ARG A 479 -23.40 12.92 1.05
C ARG A 479 -23.99 12.93 2.45
N TYR A 480 -23.12 12.88 3.45
CA TYR A 480 -23.53 13.19 4.83
C TYR A 480 -23.21 14.64 5.19
N ALA A 481 -23.83 15.11 6.27
CA ALA A 481 -23.39 16.34 6.91
C ALA A 481 -21.95 16.16 7.42
N PRO A 482 -21.11 17.21 7.38
CA PRO A 482 -19.76 17.14 7.94
C PRO A 482 -19.77 16.61 9.37
N GLY A 483 -18.75 15.80 9.69
CA GLY A 483 -18.59 15.24 11.03
C GLY A 483 -18.35 16.33 12.09
N PRO A 484 -18.51 16.00 13.39
CA PRO A 484 -18.37 16.97 14.48
C PRO A 484 -16.96 17.58 14.62
N GLY A 485 -15.93 16.96 14.02
CA GLY A 485 -14.58 17.49 13.97
C GLY A 485 -14.30 18.46 12.81
N ALA A 486 -15.24 18.58 11.85
CA ALA A 486 -15.06 19.40 10.67
C ALA A 486 -15.34 20.88 10.97
N ASP A 487 -14.36 21.75 10.68
CA ASP A 487 -14.44 23.18 10.96
C ASP A 487 -13.95 23.98 9.75
N ALA A 488 -14.85 24.78 9.16
CA ALA A 488 -14.55 25.61 7.99
C ALA A 488 -13.38 26.59 8.23
N ARG A 489 -13.23 27.12 9.46
CA ARG A 489 -12.11 28.02 9.80
C ARG A 489 -10.77 27.28 9.80
N LEU A 490 -10.77 26.03 10.24
CA LEU A 490 -9.57 25.18 10.21
C LEU A 490 -9.25 24.76 8.78
N ALA A 491 -10.25 24.44 7.96
CA ALA A 491 -10.03 24.17 6.54
C ALA A 491 -9.44 25.39 5.80
N ASP A 492 -9.93 26.60 6.08
CA ASP A 492 -9.31 27.83 5.55
C ASP A 492 -7.87 28.02 6.06
N GLU A 493 -7.59 27.62 7.30
CA GLU A 493 -6.23 27.64 7.86
C GLU A 493 -5.31 26.70 7.08
N ALA A 494 -5.73 25.45 6.84
CA ALA A 494 -4.97 24.49 6.06
C ALA A 494 -4.72 25.00 4.64
N LEU A 495 -5.73 25.55 3.96
CA LEU A 495 -5.58 26.09 2.61
C LEU A 495 -4.58 27.26 2.57
N ARG A 496 -4.68 28.22 3.51
CA ARG A 496 -3.71 29.33 3.61
C ARG A 496 -2.29 28.83 3.90
N LEU A 497 -2.14 27.85 4.79
CA LEU A 497 -0.83 27.27 5.09
C LEU A 497 -0.26 26.55 3.86
N CYS A 498 -1.10 25.89 3.06
CA CYS A 498 -0.68 25.33 1.78
C CYS A 498 -0.16 26.40 0.83
N GLU A 499 -0.85 27.54 0.69
CA GLU A 499 -0.41 28.66 -0.16
C GLU A 499 0.94 29.22 0.30
N VAL A 500 1.14 29.39 1.60
CA VAL A 500 2.41 29.86 2.17
C VAL A 500 3.55 28.87 1.88
N LEU A 501 3.34 27.57 2.13
CA LEU A 501 4.36 26.55 1.85
C LEU A 501 4.68 26.45 0.35
N GLU A 502 3.67 26.50 -0.51
CA GLU A 502 3.87 26.45 -1.96
C GLU A 502 4.75 27.60 -2.47
N GLY A 503 4.63 28.78 -1.87
CA GLY A 503 5.46 29.94 -2.18
C GLY A 503 6.95 29.74 -1.88
N GLU A 504 7.29 28.81 -0.97
CA GLU A 504 8.67 28.46 -0.60
C GLU A 504 9.21 27.28 -1.41
N MET A 505 8.36 26.54 -2.12
CA MET A 505 8.78 25.36 -2.89
C MET A 505 9.51 25.73 -4.20
N PRO A 506 10.50 24.94 -4.64
CA PRO A 506 10.98 24.99 -6.01
C PRO A 506 9.87 24.57 -7.00
N ALA A 507 10.04 24.91 -8.29
CA ALA A 507 9.04 24.62 -9.32
C ALA A 507 8.65 23.13 -9.38
N TRP A 508 9.64 22.23 -9.36
CA TRP A 508 9.41 20.78 -9.35
C TRP A 508 8.61 20.30 -8.13
N GLY A 509 8.76 20.97 -6.98
CA GLY A 509 8.01 20.65 -5.76
C GLY A 509 6.54 21.02 -5.89
N ARG A 510 6.25 22.18 -6.49
CA ARG A 510 4.88 22.65 -6.75
C ARG A 510 4.14 21.81 -7.78
N GLU A 511 4.87 21.31 -8.78
CA GLU A 511 4.35 20.48 -9.88
C GLU A 511 4.23 18.99 -9.50
N SER A 512 4.85 18.58 -8.38
CA SER A 512 4.78 17.22 -7.86
C SER A 512 3.34 16.81 -7.55
N TRP A 513 2.89 15.68 -8.10
CA TRP A 513 1.56 15.14 -7.81
C TRP A 513 1.33 14.95 -6.30
N ARG A 514 2.38 14.61 -5.55
CA ARG A 514 2.37 14.47 -4.08
C ARG A 514 1.96 15.75 -3.37
N TRP A 515 2.37 16.91 -3.89
CA TRP A 515 1.94 18.20 -3.37
C TRP A 515 0.52 18.54 -3.82
N ARG A 516 0.24 18.32 -5.12
CA ARG A 516 -1.06 18.63 -5.71
C ARG A 516 -2.21 17.96 -4.94
N ILE A 517 -2.10 16.67 -4.60
CA ILE A 517 -3.16 15.96 -3.87
C ILE A 517 -3.40 16.52 -2.46
N VAL A 518 -2.38 17.08 -1.79
CA VAL A 518 -2.51 17.74 -0.47
C VAL A 518 -3.21 19.08 -0.63
N LYS A 519 -2.77 19.90 -1.60
CA LYS A 519 -3.35 21.22 -1.84
C LYS A 519 -4.81 21.12 -2.30
N LEU A 520 -5.10 20.20 -3.22
CA LEU A 520 -6.45 19.95 -3.72
C LEU A 520 -7.37 19.47 -2.59
N ARG A 521 -6.87 18.62 -1.69
CA ARG A 521 -7.63 18.22 -0.49
C ARG A 521 -7.97 19.42 0.39
N ALA A 522 -7.00 20.29 0.69
CA ALA A 522 -7.24 21.47 1.51
C ALA A 522 -8.27 22.44 0.87
N LEU A 523 -8.21 22.61 -0.46
CA LEU A 523 -9.18 23.39 -1.22
C LEU A 523 -10.59 22.78 -1.14
N LEU A 524 -10.69 21.47 -1.37
CA LEU A 524 -11.96 20.74 -1.34
C LEU A 524 -12.62 20.81 0.04
N ASP A 525 -11.85 20.61 1.11
CA ASP A 525 -12.34 20.75 2.48
C ASP A 525 -12.88 22.16 2.74
N ALA A 526 -12.11 23.20 2.37
CA ALA A 526 -12.52 24.60 2.60
C ALA A 526 -13.81 24.95 1.84
N GLU A 527 -13.84 24.69 0.53
CA GLU A 527 -14.99 24.98 -0.32
C GLU A 527 -16.25 24.23 0.15
N MET A 528 -16.14 22.93 0.42
CA MET A 528 -17.29 22.13 0.82
C MET A 528 -17.78 22.52 2.22
N LEU A 529 -16.90 22.79 3.19
CA LEU A 529 -17.34 23.13 4.54
C LEU A 529 -18.05 24.49 4.62
N HIS A 530 -17.63 25.48 3.81
CA HIS A 530 -18.36 26.74 3.68
C HIS A 530 -19.71 26.59 2.98
N ASN A 531 -19.85 25.59 2.12
CA ASN A 531 -21.05 25.34 1.35
C ASN A 531 -21.89 24.16 1.90
N GLY A 532 -21.83 23.93 3.22
CA GLY A 532 -22.64 22.93 3.91
C GLY A 532 -22.45 21.49 3.43
N GLY A 533 -21.28 21.19 2.85
CA GLY A 533 -20.87 19.92 2.25
C GLY A 533 -21.08 19.83 0.73
N ALA A 534 -21.62 20.86 0.07
CA ALA A 534 -21.89 20.83 -1.35
C ALA A 534 -20.69 21.35 -2.17
N PRO A 535 -20.40 20.74 -3.34
CA PRO A 535 -19.27 21.15 -4.18
C PRO A 535 -19.54 22.52 -4.84
N THR A 536 -18.47 23.28 -5.09
CA THR A 536 -18.50 24.49 -5.91
C THR A 536 -17.89 24.24 -7.29
N ALA A 537 -17.87 25.26 -8.16
CA ALA A 537 -17.18 25.18 -9.44
C ALA A 537 -15.66 24.91 -9.28
N ALA A 538 -15.06 25.42 -8.19
CA ALA A 538 -13.66 25.14 -7.85
C ALA A 538 -13.47 23.66 -7.50
N CYS A 539 -14.40 23.06 -6.74
CA CYS A 539 -14.37 21.62 -6.46
C CYS A 539 -14.41 20.80 -7.74
N ALA A 540 -15.24 21.17 -8.73
CA ALA A 540 -15.32 20.45 -9.99
C ALA A 540 -14.00 20.47 -10.78
N VAL A 541 -13.24 21.57 -10.72
CA VAL A 541 -11.89 21.64 -11.32
C VAL A 541 -10.91 20.76 -10.55
N ALA A 542 -10.92 20.84 -9.23
CA ALA A 542 -10.04 20.07 -8.37
C ALA A 542 -10.25 18.55 -8.51
N LEU A 543 -11.50 18.10 -8.54
CA LEU A 543 -11.86 16.68 -8.70
C LEU A 543 -11.40 16.11 -10.04
N ARG A 544 -11.46 16.89 -11.13
CA ARG A 544 -10.90 16.48 -12.43
C ARG A 544 -9.38 16.34 -12.40
N GLU A 545 -8.69 17.27 -11.75
CA GLU A 545 -7.23 17.17 -11.61
C GLU A 545 -6.84 15.92 -10.78
N LEU A 546 -7.60 15.59 -9.73
CA LEU A 546 -7.42 14.35 -8.98
C LEU A 546 -7.65 13.11 -9.85
N GLU A 547 -8.68 13.10 -10.70
CA GLU A 547 -8.96 11.97 -11.61
C GLU A 547 -7.79 11.74 -12.56
N GLU A 548 -7.18 12.82 -13.08
CA GLU A 548 -5.98 12.75 -13.92
C GLU A 548 -4.77 12.23 -13.16
N ILE A 549 -4.51 12.75 -11.95
CA ILE A 549 -3.37 12.32 -11.10
C ILE A 549 -3.49 10.82 -10.74
N TYR A 550 -4.70 10.34 -10.48
CA TYR A 550 -4.96 8.97 -10.07
C TYR A 550 -5.13 7.99 -11.23
N TYR A 551 -5.15 8.49 -12.47
CA TYR A 551 -5.54 7.69 -13.65
C TYR A 551 -6.93 7.05 -13.47
N ALA A 552 -7.84 7.74 -12.80
CA ALA A 552 -9.11 7.18 -12.33
C ALA A 552 -10.26 7.26 -13.37
N ALA A 553 -9.95 7.55 -14.63
CA ALA A 553 -10.95 7.61 -15.70
C ALA A 553 -11.60 6.25 -16.04
N GLY A 554 -10.95 5.14 -15.68
CA GLY A 554 -11.51 3.78 -15.75
C GLY A 554 -11.92 3.22 -14.39
N ALA A 555 -11.64 3.92 -13.29
CA ALA A 555 -11.73 3.39 -11.94
C ALA A 555 -13.17 3.19 -11.47
N ASP A 556 -13.35 2.20 -10.60
CA ASP A 556 -14.62 1.96 -9.91
C ASP A 556 -15.02 3.19 -9.08
N MET A 557 -16.32 3.40 -8.93
CA MET A 557 -16.86 4.55 -8.22
C MET A 557 -16.47 4.62 -6.74
N THR A 558 -16.06 3.51 -6.15
CA THR A 558 -15.58 3.45 -4.76
C THR A 558 -14.16 4.01 -4.58
N VAL A 559 -13.37 4.12 -5.66
CA VAL A 559 -11.94 4.51 -5.63
C VAL A 559 -11.60 5.68 -6.57
N THR A 560 -12.62 6.42 -7.03
CA THR A 560 -12.46 7.55 -7.96
C THR A 560 -12.96 8.86 -7.35
N PRO A 561 -12.36 10.02 -7.72
CA PRO A 561 -12.96 11.31 -7.42
C PRO A 561 -14.38 11.43 -7.98
N PRO A 562 -15.36 11.95 -7.21
CA PRO A 562 -16.72 12.16 -7.72
C PRO A 562 -16.75 13.03 -8.98
N GLY A 563 -17.39 12.56 -10.06
CA GLY A 563 -17.25 13.18 -11.38
C GLY A 563 -18.52 13.18 -12.25
N PHE A 564 -18.63 14.16 -13.15
CA PHE A 564 -19.79 14.45 -14.01
C PHE A 564 -20.08 13.37 -15.10
N ASN A 565 -19.27 12.31 -15.22
CA ASN A 565 -19.35 11.26 -16.25
C ASN A 565 -19.66 9.85 -15.68
N ASP A 566 -20.35 9.75 -14.55
CA ASP A 566 -20.64 8.46 -13.86
C ASP A 566 -21.68 7.53 -14.52
N ILE A 567 -21.93 7.68 -15.83
CA ILE A 567 -23.08 7.01 -16.47
C ILE A 567 -22.79 5.54 -16.84
N SER A 568 -21.54 5.07 -16.95
CA SER A 568 -21.26 3.69 -17.40
C SER A 568 -20.53 2.76 -16.42
N ARG A 569 -20.19 3.19 -15.19
CA ARG A 569 -19.27 2.43 -14.32
C ARG A 569 -19.98 1.58 -13.24
N VAL A 570 -20.77 0.59 -13.67
CA VAL A 570 -21.21 -0.52 -12.79
C VAL A 570 -21.02 -1.80 -13.56
N ASP A 571 -19.81 -2.32 -13.60
CA ASP A 571 -19.61 -3.70 -14.06
C ASP A 571 -18.39 -4.33 -13.38
N ALA A 572 -18.24 -4.12 -12.08
CA ALA A 572 -17.53 -5.06 -11.21
C ALA A 572 -17.85 -4.75 -9.76
N VAL A 573 -18.25 -5.77 -9.01
CA VAL A 573 -18.28 -5.78 -7.54
C VAL A 573 -19.41 -4.97 -6.94
N THR A 574 -20.53 -5.66 -6.69
CA THR A 574 -21.18 -5.75 -5.37
C THR A 574 -22.51 -6.50 -5.47
N GLY A 575 -22.57 -7.65 -4.81
CA GLY A 575 -23.79 -8.39 -4.51
C GLY A 575 -23.62 -9.17 -3.21
#